data_AF-A0A7J5XDS5-F1
#
_entry.id   AF-A0A7J5XDS5-F1
#
_cell.length_a   1.000
_cell.length_b   1.000
_cell.length_c   1.000
_cell.angle_alpha   90.00
_cell.angle_beta   90.00
_cell.angle_gamma   90.00
#
_symmetry.space_group_name_H-M   'P 1'
#
loop_
_entity.id
_entity.type
_entity.pdbx_description
1 polymer ?
#
loop_
_entity_poly.entity_id
_entity_poly.type
_entity_poly.pdbx_seq_one_letter_code
_entity_poly.pdbx_strand_id
1 'polypeptide(L)'
;MAKSARTDMLTVHAMGWNHRKENGLHIALSSRFKKLFTAEKTEAVTESLKKMQDQLNCSDDMLELWVDDVKQWASKASPADAGCLQISIEALFVSICQKKRYLYRQNDRNKRRQKIAQEKKRLLEDIHKYNQQPDGDPIDTNTVVEKLSTKSAESMIWPWQKLNRVYIRFYF
;
A
#
# COMPACT_ATOMS: atom_id res chain seq x y z
N MET A 1 -8.55 -27.07 -68.55
CA MET A 1 -9.60 -27.26 -67.52
C MET A 1 -9.01 -27.04 -66.13
N ALA A 2 -8.90 -25.79 -65.68
CA ALA A 2 -8.37 -25.49 -64.34
C ALA A 2 -9.55 -25.39 -63.35
N LYS A 3 -9.88 -26.51 -62.69
CA LYS A 3 -10.79 -26.48 -61.53
C LYS A 3 -9.98 -26.00 -60.33
N SER A 4 -9.92 -24.69 -60.16
CA SER A 4 -9.43 -24.07 -58.92
C SER A 4 -10.19 -24.67 -57.73
N ALA A 5 -9.44 -25.09 -56.72
CA ALA A 5 -9.92 -25.76 -55.53
C ALA A 5 -10.99 -24.92 -54.82
N ARG A 6 -12.25 -25.39 -54.82
CA ARG A 6 -13.27 -24.87 -53.91
C ARG A 6 -12.96 -25.43 -52.52
N THR A 7 -12.21 -24.68 -51.73
CA THR A 7 -11.98 -25.01 -50.32
C THR A 7 -13.31 -24.90 -49.58
N ASP A 8 -13.79 -26.02 -49.03
CA ASP A 8 -15.05 -26.07 -48.29
C ASP A 8 -14.98 -25.17 -47.03
N MET A 9 -16.10 -24.55 -46.66
CA MET A 9 -16.17 -23.57 -45.57
C MET A 9 -15.77 -24.18 -44.22
N LEU A 10 -16.10 -25.46 -44.01
CA LEU A 10 -15.66 -26.22 -42.83
C LEU A 10 -14.13 -26.32 -42.78
N THR A 11 -13.48 -26.57 -43.91
CA THR A 11 -12.03 -26.62 -44.02
C THR A 11 -11.42 -25.25 -43.72
N VAL A 12 -11.99 -24.17 -44.24
CA VAL A 12 -11.53 -22.80 -43.97
C VAL A 12 -11.63 -22.45 -42.47
N HIS A 13 -12.74 -22.82 -41.83
CA HIS A 13 -12.93 -22.59 -40.39
C HIS A 13 -11.97 -23.43 -39.53
N ALA A 14 -11.76 -24.69 -39.89
CA ALA A 14 -10.81 -25.57 -39.21
C ALA A 14 -9.37 -25.05 -39.32
N MET A 15 -8.95 -24.62 -40.52
CA MET A 15 -7.64 -24.00 -40.73
C MET A 15 -7.49 -22.71 -39.92
N GLY A 16 -8.50 -21.84 -39.95
CA GLY A 16 -8.48 -20.59 -39.17
C GLY A 16 -8.46 -20.83 -37.65
N TRP A 17 -9.14 -21.88 -37.16
CA TRP A 17 -9.05 -22.29 -35.76
C TRP A 17 -7.66 -22.76 -35.38
N ASN A 18 -7.06 -23.66 -36.17
CA ASN A 18 -5.72 -24.18 -35.92
C ASN A 18 -4.67 -23.07 -35.94
N HIS A 19 -4.76 -22.15 -36.91
CA HIS A 19 -3.83 -21.03 -37.00
C HIS A 19 -3.96 -20.07 -35.80
N ARG A 20 -5.18 -19.82 -35.30
CA ARG A 20 -5.38 -19.07 -34.04
C ARG A 20 -4.81 -19.79 -32.82
N LYS A 21 -4.89 -21.12 -32.76
CA LYS A 21 -4.31 -21.91 -31.67
C LYS A 21 -2.78 -21.88 -31.70
N GLU A 22 -2.19 -22.03 -32.89
CA GLU A 22 -0.75 -21.91 -33.10
C GLU A 22 -0.24 -20.52 -32.71
N ASN A 23 -0.89 -19.46 -33.21
CA ASN A 23 -0.53 -18.08 -32.88
C ASN A 23 -0.70 -17.75 -31.39
N GLY A 24 -1.68 -18.36 -30.70
CA GLY A 24 -1.93 -18.15 -29.28
C GLY A 24 -1.13 -19.05 -28.32
N LEU A 25 -0.41 -20.06 -28.85
CA LEU A 25 0.23 -21.08 -28.03
C LEU A 25 1.29 -20.49 -27.10
N HIS A 26 2.17 -19.63 -27.62
CA HIS A 26 3.22 -19.00 -26.84
C HIS A 26 2.68 -18.14 -25.67
N ILE A 27 1.54 -17.46 -25.87
CA ILE A 27 0.86 -16.67 -24.84
C ILE A 27 0.31 -17.61 -23.74
N ALA A 28 -0.36 -18.68 -24.15
CA ALA A 28 -0.92 -19.66 -23.22
C ALA A 28 0.18 -20.34 -22.39
N LEU A 29 1.28 -20.76 -23.02
CA LEU A 29 2.43 -21.36 -22.36
C LEU A 29 3.12 -20.37 -21.41
N SER A 30 3.36 -19.13 -21.85
CA SER A 30 3.98 -18.10 -21.00
C SER A 30 3.12 -17.76 -19.78
N SER A 31 1.79 -17.69 -19.95
CA SER A 31 0.88 -17.45 -18.84
C SER A 31 0.88 -18.61 -17.84
N ARG A 32 0.88 -19.86 -18.33
CA ARG A 32 0.97 -21.05 -17.48
C ARG A 32 2.30 -21.12 -16.73
N PHE A 33 3.41 -20.87 -17.42
CA PHE A 33 4.74 -20.85 -16.81
C PHE A 33 4.82 -19.82 -15.68
N LYS A 34 4.36 -18.57 -15.93
CA LYS A 34 4.31 -17.53 -14.89
C LYS A 34 3.47 -17.95 -13.69
N LYS A 35 2.32 -18.58 -13.91
CA LYS A 35 1.44 -19.07 -12.83
C LYS A 35 2.13 -20.15 -12.01
N LEU A 36 2.73 -21.15 -12.65
CA LEU A 36 3.44 -22.23 -11.96
C LEU A 36 4.63 -21.69 -11.16
N PHE A 37 5.48 -20.87 -11.80
CA PHE A 37 6.63 -20.27 -11.14
C PHE A 37 6.24 -19.38 -9.95
N THR A 38 5.12 -18.66 -10.05
CA THR A 38 4.61 -17.86 -8.93
C THR A 38 4.10 -18.76 -7.81
N ALA A 39 3.37 -19.83 -8.14
CA ALA A 39 2.86 -20.79 -7.16
C ALA A 39 4.01 -21.50 -6.41
N GLU A 40 5.02 -21.97 -7.14
CA GLU A 40 6.23 -22.58 -6.58
C GLU A 40 6.98 -21.60 -5.67
N LYS A 41 7.14 -20.35 -6.09
CA LYS A 41 7.74 -19.31 -5.25
C LYS A 41 6.93 -19.03 -3.99
N THR A 42 5.59 -18.99 -4.10
CA THR A 42 4.75 -18.79 -2.92
C THR A 42 4.87 -19.96 -1.96
N GLU A 43 4.93 -21.19 -2.47
CA GLU A 43 5.11 -22.39 -1.67
C GLU A 43 6.46 -22.37 -0.93
N ALA A 44 7.56 -22.12 -1.63
CA ALA A 44 8.90 -22.01 -1.02
C ALA A 44 8.97 -20.89 0.05
N VAL A 45 8.32 -19.74 -0.19
CA VAL A 45 8.24 -18.66 0.80
C VAL A 45 7.39 -19.09 2.00
N THR A 46 6.27 -19.77 1.80
CA THR A 46 5.43 -20.26 2.91
C THR A 46 6.15 -21.32 3.75
N GLU A 47 6.90 -22.22 3.12
CA GLU A 47 7.74 -23.21 3.82
C GLU A 47 8.85 -22.52 4.62
N SER A 48 9.52 -21.52 4.02
CA SER A 48 10.54 -20.74 4.71
C SER A 48 9.97 -19.97 5.90
N LEU A 49 8.78 -19.39 5.77
CA LEU A 49 8.10 -18.70 6.86
C LEU A 49 7.72 -19.67 7.97
N LYS A 50 7.17 -20.83 7.63
CA LYS A 50 6.83 -21.88 8.60
C LYS A 50 8.07 -22.37 9.35
N LYS A 51 9.18 -22.60 8.64
CA LYS A 51 10.45 -22.96 9.26
C LYS A 51 10.95 -21.88 10.24
N MET A 52 10.83 -20.61 9.86
CA MET A 52 11.19 -19.50 10.74
C MET A 52 10.27 -19.42 11.96
N GLN A 53 8.97 -19.66 11.76
CA GLN A 53 7.98 -19.75 12.83
C GLN A 53 8.33 -20.85 13.83
N ASP A 54 8.67 -22.05 13.33
CA ASP A 54 9.11 -23.18 14.15
C ASP A 54 10.41 -22.88 14.89
N GLN A 55 11.40 -22.27 14.22
CA GLN A 55 12.69 -21.88 14.82
C GLN A 55 12.54 -20.85 15.95
N LEU A 56 11.64 -19.91 15.78
CA LEU A 56 11.38 -18.85 16.76
C LEU A 56 10.34 -19.26 17.80
N ASN A 57 9.81 -20.49 17.70
CA ASN A 57 8.74 -21.02 18.55
C ASN A 57 7.57 -20.03 18.72
N CYS A 58 7.29 -19.28 17.66
CA CYS A 58 6.28 -18.22 17.62
C CYS A 58 4.94 -18.85 17.23
N SER A 59 4.12 -19.19 18.23
CA SER A 59 2.74 -19.58 17.96
C SER A 59 1.92 -18.39 17.45
N ASP A 60 0.84 -18.68 16.73
CA ASP A 60 -0.11 -17.65 16.28
C ASP A 60 -0.68 -16.89 17.49
N ASP A 61 -0.87 -17.59 18.61
CA ASP A 61 -1.28 -17.01 19.90
C ASP A 61 -0.27 -15.98 20.45
N MET A 62 1.04 -16.20 20.25
CA MET A 62 2.07 -15.24 20.67
C MET A 62 2.04 -13.97 19.81
N LEU A 63 1.70 -14.10 18.53
CA LEU A 63 1.55 -12.95 17.63
C LEU A 63 0.32 -12.13 18.02
N GLU A 64 -0.80 -12.77 18.33
CA GLU A 64 -2.00 -12.10 18.86
C GLU A 64 -1.71 -11.39 20.18
N LEU A 65 -0.96 -12.02 21.10
CA LEU A 65 -0.52 -11.39 22.35
C LEU A 65 0.34 -10.15 22.11
N TRP A 66 1.32 -10.20 21.20
CA TRP A 66 2.13 -9.03 20.86
C TRP A 66 1.31 -7.91 20.22
N VAL A 67 0.38 -8.26 19.34
CA VAL A 67 -0.54 -7.29 18.74
C VAL A 67 -1.39 -6.62 19.81
N ASP A 68 -1.89 -7.39 20.78
CA ASP A 68 -2.68 -6.85 21.88
C ASP A 68 -1.85 -6.03 22.86
N ASP A 69 -0.60 -6.41 23.14
CA ASP A 69 0.33 -5.61 23.93
C ASP A 69 0.62 -4.26 23.26
N VAL A 70 0.85 -4.26 21.94
CA VAL A 70 1.05 -3.02 21.16
C VAL A 70 -0.23 -2.17 21.14
N LYS A 71 -1.42 -2.77 20.98
CA LYS A 71 -2.70 -2.04 21.08
C LYS A 71 -2.91 -1.46 22.46
N GLN A 72 -2.62 -2.21 23.52
CA GLN A 72 -2.75 -1.73 24.89
C GLN A 72 -1.75 -0.61 25.18
N TRP A 73 -0.51 -0.73 24.71
CA TRP A 73 0.49 0.32 24.80
C TRP A 73 0.05 1.60 24.07
N ALA A 74 -0.46 1.47 22.84
CA ALA A 74 -1.00 2.58 22.07
C ALA A 74 -2.27 3.19 22.71
N SER A 75 -3.08 2.39 23.40
CA SER A 75 -4.32 2.86 24.07
C SER A 75 -4.04 3.54 25.42
N LYS A 76 -2.93 3.19 26.08
CA LYS A 76 -2.46 3.84 27.32
C LYS A 76 -1.78 5.18 27.06
N ALA A 77 -1.43 5.49 25.81
CA ALA A 77 -1.02 6.83 25.42
C ALA A 77 -2.25 7.76 25.54
N SER A 78 -2.26 8.59 26.58
CA SER A 78 -3.39 9.48 26.88
C SER A 78 -3.64 10.43 25.72
N PRO A 79 -4.90 10.70 25.30
CA PRO A 79 -5.20 11.72 24.29
C PRO A 79 -4.83 13.15 24.73
N ALA A 80 -4.39 13.35 25.98
CA ALA A 80 -3.84 14.60 26.47
C ALA A 80 -2.34 14.79 26.17
N ASP A 81 -1.61 13.74 25.77
CA ASP A 81 -0.19 13.85 25.45
C ASP A 81 -0.01 14.42 24.03
N ALA A 82 0.82 15.46 23.91
CA ALA A 82 1.21 16.05 22.63
C ALA A 82 1.68 14.99 21.60
N GLY A 83 2.27 13.89 22.08
CA GLY A 83 2.67 12.75 21.24
C GLY A 83 1.53 12.04 20.52
N CYS A 84 0.33 11.95 21.10
CA CYS A 84 -0.83 11.31 20.46
C CYS A 84 -1.35 12.11 19.26
N LEU A 85 -1.36 13.45 19.38
CA LEU A 85 -1.71 14.33 18.27
C LEU A 85 -0.66 14.27 17.16
N GLN A 86 0.63 14.28 17.50
CA GLN A 86 1.73 14.12 16.54
C GLN A 86 1.58 12.81 15.74
N ILE A 87 1.38 11.68 16.42
CA ILE A 87 1.18 10.37 15.78
C ILE A 87 -0.07 10.37 14.89
N SER A 88 -1.19 10.95 15.35
CA SER A 88 -2.43 11.04 14.55
C SER A 88 -2.21 11.85 13.27
N ILE A 89 -1.55 13.00 13.37
CA ILE A 89 -1.24 13.89 12.25
C ILE A 89 -0.36 13.17 11.21
N GLU A 90 0.71 12.51 11.66
CA GLU A 90 1.59 11.73 10.79
C GLU A 90 0.85 10.59 10.07
N ALA A 91 0.07 9.81 10.83
CA ALA A 91 -0.68 8.67 10.31
C ALA A 91 -1.73 9.09 9.27
N LEU A 92 -2.48 10.16 9.56
CA LEU A 92 -3.48 10.71 8.63
C LEU A 92 -2.82 11.24 7.35
N PHE A 93 -1.71 11.97 7.46
CA PHE A 93 -0.97 12.48 6.31
C PHE A 93 -0.51 11.34 5.38
N VAL A 94 0.12 10.31 5.94
CA VAL A 94 0.59 9.14 5.18
C VAL A 94 -0.57 8.38 4.54
N SER A 95 -1.66 8.16 5.28
CA SER A 95 -2.88 7.52 4.81
C SER A 95 -3.48 8.24 3.59
N ILE A 96 -3.59 9.57 3.65
CA ILE A 96 -4.11 10.39 2.54
C ILE A 96 -3.20 10.26 1.31
N CYS A 97 -1.89 10.36 1.48
CA CYS A 97 -0.91 10.23 0.39
C CYS A 97 -1.02 8.86 -0.30
N GLN A 98 -1.08 7.77 0.49
CA GLN A 98 -1.26 6.42 -0.03
C GLN A 98 -2.59 6.28 -0.79
N LYS A 99 -3.71 6.70 -0.20
CA LYS A 99 -5.04 6.60 -0.84
C LYS A 99 -5.11 7.41 -2.12
N LYS A 100 -4.48 8.58 -2.18
CA LYS A 100 -4.36 9.39 -3.42
C LYS A 100 -3.62 8.65 -4.52
N ARG A 101 -2.49 7.98 -4.22
CA ARG A 101 -1.76 7.16 -5.20
C ARG A 101 -2.62 6.06 -5.80
N TYR A 102 -3.47 5.43 -4.99
CA TYR A 102 -4.35 4.34 -5.42
C TYR A 102 -5.72 4.78 -5.93
N LEU A 103 -5.99 6.09 -6.07
CA LEU A 103 -7.29 6.59 -6.56
C LEU A 103 -7.66 6.09 -7.96
N TYR A 104 -6.67 5.78 -8.80
CA TYR A 104 -6.89 5.39 -10.19
C TYR A 104 -6.76 3.88 -10.46
N ARG A 105 -6.40 3.08 -9.44
CA ARG A 105 -6.15 1.64 -9.60
C ARG A 105 -7.42 0.79 -9.47
N GLN A 106 -8.55 1.33 -8.97
CA GLN A 106 -9.78 0.57 -8.72
C GLN A 106 -11.07 1.35 -9.04
N ASN A 107 -12.16 0.59 -9.26
CA ASN A 107 -13.45 1.05 -9.81
C ASN A 107 -14.30 1.91 -8.84
N ASP A 108 -14.09 1.81 -7.52
CA ASP A 108 -14.85 2.57 -6.51
C ASP A 108 -14.22 3.94 -6.19
N ARG A 109 -14.35 4.89 -7.12
CA ARG A 109 -13.69 6.21 -7.04
C ARG A 109 -14.38 7.17 -6.07
N ASN A 110 -15.71 7.22 -6.05
CA ASN A 110 -16.45 8.23 -5.28
C ASN A 110 -16.36 7.98 -3.77
N LYS A 111 -16.50 6.72 -3.32
CA LYS A 111 -16.35 6.35 -1.91
C LYS A 111 -14.93 6.65 -1.40
N ARG A 112 -13.92 6.37 -2.22
CA ARG A 112 -12.51 6.69 -1.89
C ARG A 112 -12.26 8.20 -1.80
N ARG A 113 -12.83 8.99 -2.72
CA ARG A 113 -12.74 10.46 -2.66
C ARG A 113 -13.38 11.02 -1.40
N GLN A 114 -14.54 10.52 -1.00
CA GLN A 114 -15.21 10.89 0.25
C GLN A 114 -14.34 10.56 1.46
N LYS A 115 -13.75 9.36 1.51
CA LYS A 115 -12.87 8.96 2.61
C LYS A 115 -11.62 9.84 2.71
N ILE A 116 -11.01 10.19 1.57
CA ILE A 116 -9.90 11.15 1.54
C ILE A 116 -10.31 12.53 2.04
N ALA A 117 -11.51 13.00 1.68
CA ALA A 117 -12.02 14.29 2.15
C ALA A 117 -12.26 14.28 3.68
N GLN A 118 -12.82 13.20 4.22
CA GLN A 118 -13.00 13.02 5.67
C GLN A 118 -11.67 13.02 6.42
N GLU A 119 -10.68 12.26 5.93
CA GLU A 119 -9.35 12.20 6.55
C GLU A 119 -8.61 13.53 6.46
N LYS A 120 -8.75 14.28 5.36
CA LYS A 120 -8.22 15.64 5.26
C LYS A 120 -8.86 16.58 6.29
N LYS A 121 -10.17 16.51 6.47
CA LYS A 121 -10.87 17.33 7.47
C LYS A 121 -10.35 17.02 8.88
N ARG A 122 -10.28 15.73 9.21
CA ARG A 122 -9.75 15.27 10.51
C ARG A 122 -8.30 15.69 10.73
N LEU A 123 -7.46 15.61 9.70
CA LEU A 123 -6.07 16.06 9.77
C LEU A 123 -5.96 17.55 10.13
N LEU A 124 -6.79 18.40 9.52
CA LEU A 124 -6.81 19.83 9.84
C LEU A 124 -7.33 20.11 11.25
N GLU A 125 -8.32 19.34 11.72
CA GLU A 125 -8.82 19.42 13.09
C GLU A 125 -7.74 19.03 14.11
N ASP A 126 -6.98 17.96 13.85
CA ASP A 126 -5.89 17.51 14.73
C ASP A 126 -4.72 18.50 14.72
N ILE A 127 -4.37 19.07 13.56
CA ILE A 127 -3.37 20.16 13.46
C ILE A 127 -3.82 21.39 14.24
N HIS A 128 -5.11 21.75 14.15
CA HIS A 128 -5.64 22.89 14.91
C HIS A 128 -5.52 22.66 16.42
N LYS A 129 -5.88 21.46 16.91
CA LYS A 129 -5.70 21.09 18.31
C LYS A 129 -4.24 21.10 18.74
N TYR A 130 -3.33 20.61 17.89
CA TYR A 130 -1.89 20.63 18.15
C TYR A 130 -1.37 22.07 18.29
N ASN A 131 -1.77 22.96 17.38
CA ASN A 131 -1.36 24.37 17.38
C ASN A 131 -1.94 25.18 18.56
N GLN A 132 -2.94 24.66 19.29
CA GLN A 132 -3.44 25.26 20.52
C GLN A 132 -2.59 24.91 21.75
N GLN A 133 -1.65 23.96 21.63
CA GLN A 133 -0.75 23.58 22.73
C GLN A 133 0.35 24.64 22.92
N PRO A 134 0.66 25.06 24.15
CA PRO A 134 1.56 26.18 24.43
C PRO A 134 3.05 25.88 24.14
N ASP A 135 3.45 24.59 24.10
CA ASP A 135 4.86 24.17 24.01
C ASP A 135 5.28 23.67 22.61
N GLY A 136 4.40 23.74 21.60
CA GLY A 136 4.65 23.20 20.26
C GLY A 136 5.00 24.26 19.22
N ASP A 137 6.01 23.99 18.38
CA ASP A 137 6.24 24.76 17.14
C ASP A 137 5.01 24.63 16.22
N PRO A 138 4.35 25.73 15.84
CA PRO A 138 3.10 25.67 15.10
C PRO A 138 3.29 25.07 13.70
N ILE A 139 2.34 24.24 13.29
CA ILE A 139 2.27 23.67 11.95
C ILE A 139 1.55 24.66 11.03
N ASP A 140 2.18 25.06 9.93
CA ASP A 140 1.50 25.78 8.86
C ASP A 140 0.59 24.85 8.05
N THR A 141 -0.72 25.05 8.20
CA THR A 141 -1.75 24.29 7.49
C THR A 141 -1.67 24.44 5.96
N ASN A 142 -1.24 25.59 5.46
CA ASN A 142 -1.16 25.84 4.01
C ASN A 142 -0.08 24.97 3.37
N THR A 143 1.10 24.92 3.99
CA THR A 143 2.19 24.02 3.58
C THR A 143 1.74 22.54 3.55
N VAL A 144 0.98 22.09 4.56
CA VAL A 144 0.46 20.71 4.61
C VAL A 144 -0.51 20.44 3.45
N VAL A 145 -1.44 21.35 3.18
CA VAL A 145 -2.41 21.22 2.09
C VAL A 145 -1.73 21.23 0.71
N GLU A 146 -0.72 22.08 0.55
CA GLU A 146 0.10 22.14 -0.67
C GLU A 146 0.84 20.82 -0.90
N LYS A 147 1.54 20.30 0.11
CA LYS A 147 2.25 19.02 0.06
C LYS A 147 1.33 17.84 -0.18
N LEU A 148 0.11 17.86 0.35
CA LEU A 148 -0.88 16.85 0.01
C LEU A 148 -1.33 16.94 -1.46
N SER A 149 -1.29 18.13 -2.07
CA SER A 149 -1.78 18.39 -3.42
C SER A 149 -0.75 18.13 -4.50
N THR A 150 0.54 18.29 -4.20
CA THR A 150 1.62 17.94 -5.11
C THR A 150 1.62 16.42 -5.38
N LYS A 151 1.95 16.03 -6.62
CA LYS A 151 2.09 14.62 -7.00
C LYS A 151 3.38 13.98 -6.46
N SER A 152 4.33 14.82 -6.03
CA SER A 152 5.62 14.37 -5.51
C SER A 152 5.41 13.76 -4.12
N ALA A 153 5.96 12.57 -3.94
CA ALA A 153 5.94 11.80 -2.71
C ALA A 153 6.86 12.40 -1.64
N GLU A 154 7.04 13.71 -1.60
CA GLU A 154 7.95 14.33 -0.66
C GLU A 154 7.43 14.17 0.76
N SER A 155 8.23 13.49 1.57
CA SER A 155 8.00 13.35 3.00
C SER A 155 7.92 14.74 3.63
N MET A 156 6.79 15.05 4.25
CA MET A 156 6.66 16.20 5.14
C MET A 156 7.58 15.97 6.34
N ILE A 157 8.44 16.95 6.65
CA ILE A 157 9.23 16.95 7.88
C ILE A 157 8.44 17.76 8.90
N TRP A 158 8.02 17.11 9.98
CA TRP A 158 7.22 17.76 11.01
C TRP A 158 8.10 18.57 11.97
N PRO A 159 7.58 19.65 12.60
CA PRO A 159 8.34 20.47 13.53
C PRO A 159 9.02 19.66 14.66
N TRP A 160 8.30 18.70 15.25
CA TRP A 160 8.82 17.81 16.29
C TRP A 160 9.88 16.81 15.82
N GLN A 161 10.01 16.57 14.50
CA GLN A 161 11.03 15.69 13.95
C GLN A 161 12.39 16.39 13.77
N LYS A 162 12.44 17.73 13.83
CA LYS A 162 13.69 18.49 13.66
C LYS A 162 14.66 18.31 14.84
N LEU A 163 14.13 18.13 16.06
CA LEU A 163 14.93 17.94 17.28
C LEU A 163 15.69 16.60 17.31
N ASN A 164 15.14 15.54 16.71
CA ASN A 164 15.76 14.22 16.69
C ASN A 164 16.97 14.09 15.76
N ARG A 165 17.26 15.09 14.91
CA ARG A 165 18.47 15.08 14.07
C ARG A 165 19.74 15.57 14.76
N VAL A 166 19.62 16.27 15.90
CA VAL A 166 20.78 16.84 16.60
C VAL A 166 21.45 15.82 17.54
N TYR A 167 20.75 14.75 17.92
CA TYR A 167 21.24 13.74 18.87
C TYR A 167 21.88 12.49 18.24
N ILE A 168 22.08 12.45 16.92
CA ILE A 168 23.03 11.49 16.32
C ILE A 168 24.43 12.13 16.38
N ARG A 169 24.92 12.33 17.61
CA ARG A 169 26.34 12.54 17.84
C ARG A 169 26.96 11.15 17.69
N PHE A 170 27.64 10.94 16.57
CA PHE A 170 28.49 9.76 16.36
C PHE A 170 29.42 9.61 17.58
N TYR A 171 29.14 8.61 18.42
CA TYR A 171 30.16 8.04 19.29
C TYR A 171 30.91 7.02 18.43
N PHE A 172 32.05 7.46 17.88
CA PHE A 172 33.13 6.57 17.48
C PHE A 172 33.83 6.05 18.73
#